data_AF-A0A0D3EI17-F1
#
_entry.id   AF-A0A0D3EI17-F1
#
_cell.length_a   1.000
_cell.length_b   1.000
_cell.length_c   1.000
_cell.angle_alpha   90.00
_cell.angle_beta   90.00
_cell.angle_gamma   90.00
#
_symmetry.space_group_name_H-M   'P 1'
#
loop_
_entity.id
_entity.type
_entity.pdbx_description
1 polymer ?
#
loop_
_entity_poly.entity_id
_entity_poly.type
_entity_poly.pdbx_seq_one_letter_code
_entity_poly.pdbx_strand_id
1 'polypeptide(L)'
;MIVEAANRVMLVVDKVFASTVALEWSLKHAMQSQYYLFLFYFSKPYRKDKKNRKREVKTDELVHILKKRCLSKRPGMDVDIRRLEGKEKEKREKIVKEAKEH
;
A
#
# COMPACT_ATOMS: atom_id res chain seq x y z
N MET A 1 7.03 -26.87 12.40
CA MET A 1 7.41 -25.48 12.07
C MET A 1 6.23 -24.60 12.43
N ILE A 2 6.33 -23.86 13.54
CA ILE A 2 5.28 -22.94 13.94
C ILE A 2 5.42 -21.73 13.02
N VAL A 3 4.44 -21.52 12.13
CA VAL A 3 4.36 -20.29 11.35
C VAL A 3 3.95 -19.22 12.36
N GLU A 4 4.94 -18.47 12.85
CA GLU A 4 4.68 -17.29 13.68
C GLU A 4 3.66 -16.41 12.95
N ALA A 5 2.59 -16.05 13.64
CA ALA A 5 1.57 -15.14 13.14
C ALA A 5 2.18 -13.74 12.99
N ALA A 6 2.92 -13.54 11.90
CA ALA A 6 3.43 -12.23 11.52
C ALA A 6 2.23 -11.31 11.30
N ASN A 7 2.15 -10.23 12.07
CA ASN A 7 1.08 -9.25 11.92
C ASN A 7 1.24 -8.54 10.57
N ARG A 8 0.31 -8.83 9.64
CA ARG A 8 0.29 -8.26 8.29
C ARG A 8 -0.67 -7.07 8.26
N VAL A 9 -0.18 -5.94 7.78
CA VAL A 9 -1.00 -4.74 7.58
C VAL A 9 -1.06 -4.43 6.10
N MET A 10 -2.27 -4.25 5.58
CA MET A 10 -2.49 -3.82 4.21
C MET A 10 -2.98 -2.39 4.19
N LEU A 11 -2.30 -1.53 3.44
CA LEU A 11 -2.63 -0.12 3.32
C LEU A 11 -2.89 0.23 1.85
N VAL A 12 -4.11 0.65 1.56
CA VAL A 12 -4.52 1.10 0.22
C VAL A 12 -4.27 2.60 0.07
N VAL A 13 -3.37 2.95 -0.85
CA VAL A 13 -2.98 4.31 -1.20
C VAL A 13 -3.81 4.79 -2.40
N ASP A 14 -4.72 5.73 -2.13
CA ASP A 14 -5.56 6.38 -3.16
C ASP A 14 -5.38 7.91 -3.17
N LYS A 15 -5.26 8.51 -1.98
CA LYS A 15 -5.08 9.95 -1.79
C LYS A 15 -4.01 10.19 -0.71
N VAL A 16 -3.20 11.24 -0.91
CA VAL A 16 -2.05 11.60 -0.04
C VAL A 16 -2.42 11.63 1.45
N PHE A 17 -3.47 12.38 1.81
CA PHE A 17 -3.78 12.68 3.20
C PHE A 17 -4.33 11.46 3.96
N ALA A 18 -5.35 10.80 3.40
CA ALA A 18 -5.96 9.62 4.01
C ALA A 18 -4.94 8.48 4.21
N SER A 19 -4.05 8.28 3.23
CA SER A 19 -3.04 7.22 3.29
C SER A 19 -1.97 7.49 4.35
N THR A 20 -1.65 8.76 4.59
CA THR A 20 -0.66 9.15 5.62
C THR A 20 -1.19 8.93 7.03
N VAL A 21 -2.45 9.32 7.30
CA VAL A 21 -3.08 9.11 8.61
C VAL A 21 -3.25 7.62 8.90
N ALA A 22 -3.69 6.84 7.90
CA ALA A 22 -3.82 5.39 8.04
C ALA A 22 -2.46 4.72 8.32
N LEU A 23 -1.39 5.22 7.71
CA LEU A 23 -0.05 4.72 7.97
C LEU A 23 0.42 5.01 9.41
N GLU A 24 0.20 6.22 9.89
CA GLU A 24 0.57 6.58 11.26
C GLU A 24 -0.21 5.78 12.31
N TRP A 25 -1.51 5.56 12.07
CA TRP A 25 -2.32 4.67 12.89
C TRP A 25 -1.75 3.24 12.91
N SER A 26 -1.41 2.70 11.72
CA SER A 26 -0.85 1.36 11.57
C SER A 26 0.49 1.21 12.31
N LEU A 27 1.39 2.20 12.17
CA LEU A 27 2.70 2.18 12.84
C LEU A 27 2.60 2.32 14.36
N LYS A 28 1.58 3.03 14.86
CA LYS A 28 1.32 3.15 16.30
C LYS A 28 0.78 1.85 16.87
N HIS A 29 -0.06 1.14 16.12
CA HIS A 29 -0.74 -0.08 16.59
C HIS A 29 0.04 -1.37 16.32
N ALA A 30 1.10 -1.30 15.51
CA ALA A 30 2.00 -2.41 15.28
C ALA A 30 2.81 -2.75 16.55
N MET A 31 2.30 -3.57 17.47
CA MET A 31 3.04 -4.03 18.65
C MET A 31 4.04 -5.13 18.30
N GLN A 32 5.33 -4.76 18.27
CA GLN A 32 6.58 -5.55 18.47
C GLN A 32 6.90 -6.84 17.67
N SER A 33 5.97 -7.57 17.05
CA SER A 33 6.31 -8.74 16.20
C SER A 33 6.87 -8.33 14.83
N GLN A 34 7.47 -9.23 14.04
CA GLN A 34 7.79 -8.95 12.63
C GLN A 34 6.52 -8.49 11.89
N TYR A 35 6.47 -7.22 11.48
CA TYR A 35 5.35 -6.64 10.73
C TYR A 35 5.69 -6.68 9.23
N TYR A 36 4.73 -7.17 8.45
CA TYR A 36 4.74 -7.04 7.01
C TYR A 36 3.72 -6.00 6.59
N LEU A 37 4.19 -4.94 5.94
CA LEU A 37 3.33 -3.87 5.42
C LEU A 37 3.22 -3.99 3.89
N PHE A 38 2.00 -4.19 3.40
CA PHE A 38 1.70 -4.13 1.97
C PHE A 38 1.11 -2.77 1.62
N LEU A 39 1.81 -2.02 0.77
CA LEU A 39 1.35 -0.75 0.19
C LEU A 39 0.70 -1.04 -1.16
N PHE A 40 -0.63 -1.05 -1.18
CA PHE A 40 -1.40 -1.21 -2.42
C PHE A 40 -1.71 0.14 -3.03
N TYR A 41 -1.50 0.30 -4.33
CA TYR A 41 -2.02 1.46 -5.04
C TYR A 41 -2.64 1.03 -6.35
N PHE A 42 -3.66 1.79 -6.75
CA PHE A 42 -4.46 1.43 -7.91
C PHE A 42 -4.10 2.30 -9.11
N SER A 43 -3.76 1.66 -10.23
CA SER A 43 -3.51 2.31 -11.50
C SER A 43 -4.65 2.02 -12.47
N LYS A 44 -5.04 3.01 -13.26
CA LYS A 44 -5.99 2.78 -14.35
C LYS A 44 -5.23 2.12 -15.50
N PRO A 45 -5.85 1.19 -16.25
CA PRO A 45 -5.24 0.67 -17.45
C PRO A 45 -5.03 1.80 -18.45
N TYR A 46 -3.86 1.79 -19.08
CA TYR A 46 -3.35 2.89 -19.89
C TYR A 46 -4.35 3.28 -20.99
N ARG A 47 -5.14 4.34 -20.75
CA ARG A 47 -5.81 5.10 -21.82
C ARG A 47 -4.93 6.31 -22.11
N LYS A 48 -4.75 6.64 -23.39
CA LYS A 48 -3.86 7.69 -23.96
C LYS A 48 -4.08 9.13 -23.43
N ASP A 49 -4.79 9.32 -22.32
CA ASP A 49 -5.03 10.60 -21.68
C ASP A 49 -3.85 11.04 -20.81
N LYS A 50 -3.18 12.12 -21.22
CA LYS A 50 -2.07 12.77 -20.49
C LYS A 50 -2.37 13.06 -19.01
N LYS A 51 -3.65 13.25 -18.64
CA LYS A 51 -4.09 13.53 -17.27
C LYS A 51 -3.98 12.30 -16.35
N ASN A 52 -4.21 11.09 -16.88
CA ASN A 52 -4.09 9.85 -16.11
C ASN A 52 -2.62 9.54 -15.82
N ARG A 53 -1.73 9.73 -16.81
CA ARG A 53 -0.28 9.56 -16.65
C ARG A 53 0.32 10.44 -15.54
N LYS A 54 -0.07 11.72 -15.45
CA LYS A 54 0.38 12.61 -14.37
C LYS A 54 -0.11 12.16 -12.98
N ARG A 55 -1.28 11.52 -12.89
CA ARG A 55 -1.84 11.04 -11.62
C ARG A 55 -1.16 9.76 -11.15
N GLU A 56 -0.82 8.87 -12.09
CA GLU A 56 -0.07 7.65 -11.81
C GLU A 56 1.33 7.95 -11.28
N VAL A 57 2.09 8.82 -11.96
CA VAL A 57 3.43 9.24 -11.50
C VAL A 57 3.40 9.80 -10.08
N LYS A 58 2.38 10.62 -9.76
CA LYS A 58 2.20 11.13 -8.38
C LYS A 58 1.91 10.02 -7.37
N THR A 59 1.18 8.98 -7.75
CA THR A 59 0.83 7.88 -6.85
C THR A 59 2.02 6.95 -6.64
N ASP A 60 2.79 6.70 -7.69
CA ASP A 60 4.09 6.01 -7.65
C ASP A 60 5.07 6.74 -6.72
N GLU A 61 5.22 8.06 -6.85
CA GLU A 61 6.07 8.84 -5.94
C GLU A 61 5.62 8.74 -4.48
N LEU A 62 4.31 8.79 -4.23
CA LEU A 62 3.75 8.70 -2.88
C LEU A 62 4.02 7.36 -2.21
N VAL A 63 3.86 6.23 -2.91
CA VAL A 63 4.14 4.91 -2.31
C VAL A 63 5.61 4.77 -1.93
N HIS A 64 6.52 5.35 -2.71
CA HIS A 64 7.95 5.38 -2.38
C HIS A 64 8.25 6.25 -1.16
N ILE A 65 7.61 7.42 -1.04
CA ILE A 65 7.72 8.29 0.13
C ILE A 65 7.19 7.58 1.38
N LEU A 66 6.02 6.95 1.29
CA LEU A 66 5.42 6.20 2.40
C LEU A 66 6.31 5.02 2.81
N LYS A 67 6.86 4.26 1.85
CA LYS A 67 7.83 3.19 2.13
C LYS A 67 9.05 3.70 2.87
N LYS A 68 9.69 4.79 2.41
CA LYS A 68 10.84 5.40 3.10
C LYS A 68 10.47 5.84 4.52
N ARG A 69 9.29 6.44 4.70
CA ARG A 69 8.81 6.90 6.02
C ARG A 69 8.54 5.74 6.97
N CYS A 70 8.05 4.62 6.45
CA CYS A 70 7.89 3.36 7.21
C CYS A 70 9.23 2.84 7.71
N LEU A 71 10.18 2.65 6.79
CA LEU A 71 11.50 2.11 7.11
C LEU A 71 12.29 3.03 8.05
N SER A 72 12.15 4.35 7.90
CA SER A 72 12.78 5.32 8.82
C SER A 72 12.21 5.24 10.24
N LYS A 73 10.90 5.04 10.39
CA LYS A 73 10.28 4.89 11.71
C LYS A 73 10.50 3.49 12.31
N ARG A 74 10.65 2.47 11.46
CA ARG A 74 10.85 1.07 11.84
C ARG A 74 11.77 0.36 10.83
N PRO A 75 13.09 0.37 11.06
CA PRO A 75 14.06 -0.18 10.10
C PRO A 75 14.04 -1.72 9.99
N GLY A 76 13.42 -2.43 10.93
CA GLY A 76 13.25 -3.89 10.89
C GLY A 76 11.92 -4.39 10.33
N MET A 77 11.16 -3.55 9.63
CA MET A 77 9.86 -3.89 9.05
C MET A 77 9.98 -4.15 7.55
N ASP A 78 9.34 -5.22 7.08
CA ASP A 78 9.28 -5.52 5.66
C ASP A 78 8.14 -4.72 5.00
N VAL A 79 8.48 -3.99 3.93
CA VAL A 79 7.53 -3.15 3.18
C VAL A 79 7.53 -3.54 1.71
N ASP A 80 6.44 -4.14 1.27
CA ASP A 80 6.20 -4.50 -0.12
C ASP A 80 5.25 -3.48 -0.79
N ILE A 81 5.52 -3.14 -2.05
CA ILE A 81 4.69 -2.23 -2.84
C ILE A 81 4.02 -3.04 -3.94
N ARG A 82 2.69 -3.05 -3.97
CA ARG A 82 1.91 -3.75 -4.99
C ARG A 82 1.05 -2.79 -5.79
N ARG A 83 1.30 -2.77 -7.10
CA ARG A 83 0.48 -2.05 -8.08
C ARG A 83 -0.67 -2.94 -8.51
N LEU A 84 -1.90 -2.46 -8.28
CA LEU A 84 -3.10 -3.09 -8.80
C LEU A 84 -3.56 -2.32 -10.04
N GLU A 85 -3.63 -2.97 -11.19
CA GLU A 85 -4.13 -2.36 -12.42
C GLU A 85 -5.59 -2.76 -12.67
N GLY A 86 -6.46 -1.82 -13.00
CA GLY A 86 -7.84 -2.14 -13.37
C GLY A 86 -8.75 -0.93 -13.56
N LYS A 87 -10.01 -1.18 -13.94
CA LYS A 87 -10.99 -0.09 -13.97
C LYS A 87 -11.38 0.29 -12.55
N GLU A 88 -11.72 1.55 -12.31
CA GLU A 88 -12.08 2.06 -10.98
C GLU A 88 -13.24 1.28 -10.32
N LYS A 89 -14.18 0.75 -11.13
CA LYS A 89 -15.27 -0.12 -10.67
C LYS A 89 -14.77 -1.47 -10.09
N GLU A 90 -13.66 -1.99 -10.61
CA GLU A 90 -13.04 -3.26 -10.20
C GLU A 90 -12.07 -3.08 -9.02
N LYS A 91 -11.79 -1.83 -8.62
CA LYS A 91 -10.78 -1.50 -7.60
C LYS A 91 -11.04 -2.22 -6.29
N ARG A 92 -12.28 -2.17 -5.79
CA ARG A 92 -12.66 -2.81 -4.52
C ARG A 92 -12.50 -4.32 -4.60
N GLU A 93 -12.98 -4.94 -5.66
CA GLU A 93 -12.90 -6.39 -5.86
C GLU A 93 -11.45 -6.86 -5.93
N LYS A 94 -10.58 -6.12 -6.64
CA LYS A 94 -9.14 -6.44 -6.72
C LYS A 94 -8.45 -6.31 -5.38
N ILE A 95 -8.72 -5.25 -4.61
CA ILE A 95 -8.18 -5.10 -3.25
C ILE A 95 -8.63 -6.25 -2.36
N VAL A 96 -9.91 -6.63 -2.41
CA VAL A 96 -10.44 -7.73 -1.58
C VAL A 96 -9.83 -9.07 -1.99
N LYS A 97 -9.66 -9.31 -3.29
CA LYS A 97 -9.02 -10.53 -3.79
C LYS A 97 -7.57 -10.63 -3.31
N GLU A 98 -6.81 -9.55 -3.49
CA GLU A 98 -5.42 -9.48 -3.04
C GLU A 98 -5.30 -9.63 -1.52
N ALA A 99 -6.24 -9.05 -0.76
CA ALA A 99 -6.29 -9.21 0.69
C ALA A 99 -6.70 -10.60 1.18
N LYS A 100 -7.27 -11.45 0.31
CA LYS A 100 -7.55 -12.85 0.62
C LYS A 100 -6.38 -13.77 0.26
N GLU A 101 -5.49 -13.34 -0.63
CA GLU A 101 -4.34 -14.11 -1.09
C GLU A 101 -3.10 -13.96 -0.19
N HIS A 102 -3.13 -13.02 0.77
CA HIS A 102 -2.02 -12.69 1.69
C HIS A 102 -2.50 -12.50 3.13
#